data_AF-A0A291RW80-F1
#
_entry.id   AF-A0A291RW80-F1
#
_cell.length_a   1.000
_cell.length_b   1.000
_cell.length_c   1.000
_cell.angle_alpha   90.00
_cell.angle_beta   90.00
_cell.angle_gamma   90.00
#
_symmetry.space_group_name_H-M   'P 1'
#
loop_
_entity.id
_entity.type
_entity.pdbx_description
1 polymer ?
#
loop_
_entity_poly.entity_id
_entity_poly.type
_entity_poly.pdbx_seq_one_letter_code
_entity_poly.pdbx_strand_id
1 'polypeptide(L)'
;MCAHPLADWAYQLVVLHERSVPTVVEGNEIGCERVDLIRTIDTWTKRQAPQHRNGSALHTESLGSVVDRIAAAHVHAVHMLMTRPVAHACVHAAWHHLAELTDAYTDLVTEVCNGHRRLPDLDHLLR
;
A
#
# COMPACT_ATOMS: atom_id res chain seq x y z
N MET A 1 19.92 6.64 -11.72
CA MET A 1 18.73 5.84 -11.39
C MET A 1 17.58 6.82 -11.24
N CYS A 2 16.62 6.85 -12.16
CA CYS A 2 15.42 7.66 -11.95
C CYS A 2 14.66 7.05 -10.77
N ALA A 3 14.51 7.79 -9.68
CA ALA A 3 13.65 7.38 -8.58
C ALA A 3 12.25 7.17 -9.15
N HIS A 4 11.74 5.94 -9.06
CA HIS A 4 10.40 5.64 -9.53
C HIS A 4 9.42 6.29 -8.55
N PRO A 5 8.45 7.12 -8.99
CA PRO A 5 7.62 7.93 -8.09
C PRO A 5 6.84 7.09 -7.06
N LEU A 6 6.51 5.84 -7.40
CA LEU A 6 5.91 4.88 -6.45
C LEU A 6 6.81 4.58 -5.24
N ALA A 7 8.13 4.50 -5.42
CA ALA A 7 9.06 4.23 -4.33
C ALA A 7 9.10 5.41 -3.34
N ASP A 8 9.06 6.64 -3.85
CA ASP A 8 9.00 7.85 -3.03
C ASP A 8 7.70 7.92 -2.23
N TRP A 9 6.56 7.58 -2.84
CA TRP A 9 5.27 7.53 -2.14
C TRP A 9 5.18 6.40 -1.12
N ALA A 10 5.68 5.21 -1.46
CA ALA A 10 5.76 4.08 -0.53
C ALA A 10 6.63 4.44 0.69
N TYR A 11 7.76 5.13 0.46
CA TYR A 11 8.60 5.63 1.54
C TYR A 11 7.87 6.67 2.41
N GLN A 12 7.13 7.60 1.81
CA GLN A 12 6.33 8.57 2.59
C GLN A 12 5.27 7.88 3.46
N LEU A 13 4.62 6.83 2.96
CA LEU A 13 3.70 6.02 3.76
C LEU A 13 4.41 5.35 4.95
N VAL A 14 5.61 4.81 4.75
CA VAL A 14 6.43 4.26 5.86
C VAL A 14 6.70 5.34 6.91
N VAL A 15 7.13 6.53 6.50
CA VAL A 15 7.38 7.65 7.41
C VAL A 15 6.12 8.07 8.19
N LEU A 16 4.94 8.05 7.55
CA LEU A 16 3.67 8.32 8.24
C LEU A 16 3.33 7.24 9.27
N HIS A 17 3.55 5.96 8.94
CA HIS A 17 3.33 4.85 9.87
C HIS A 17 4.31 4.88 11.05
N GLU A 18 5.57 5.26 10.85
CA GLU A 18 6.54 5.44 11.95
C GLU A 18 6.16 6.56 12.90
N ARG A 19 5.56 7.64 12.39
CA ARG A 19 5.08 8.79 13.18
C ARG A 19 3.75 8.54 13.87
N SER A 20 3.06 7.45 13.51
CA SER A 20 1.73 7.12 14.03
C SER A 20 1.80 6.57 15.45
N VAL A 21 2.03 7.45 16.43
CA VAL A 21 1.62 7.26 17.83
C VAL A 21 0.81 8.50 18.25
N PRO A 22 -0.43 8.66 17.75
CA PRO A 22 -1.04 9.99 17.74
C PRO A 22 -1.97 10.22 18.93
N THR A 23 -2.04 11.48 19.37
CA THR A 23 -3.24 12.02 20.03
C THR A 23 -4.41 12.11 19.04
N VAL A 24 -5.65 12.29 19.51
CA VAL A 24 -6.87 12.22 18.64
C VAL A 24 -6.82 13.18 17.44
N VAL A 25 -6.22 14.37 17.58
CA VAL A 25 -6.15 15.38 16.50
C VAL A 25 -5.06 15.05 15.48
N GLU A 26 -3.87 14.69 15.94
CA GLU A 26 -2.74 14.29 15.08
C GLU A 26 -3.07 13.00 14.30
N GLY A 27 -3.84 12.09 14.90
CA GLY A 27 -4.29 10.86 14.24
C GLY A 27 -5.21 11.13 13.05
N ASN A 28 -6.00 12.21 13.10
CA ASN A 28 -6.87 12.60 11.99
C ASN A 28 -6.09 13.23 10.84
N GLU A 29 -5.10 14.09 11.12
CA GLU A 29 -4.25 14.70 10.09
C GLU A 29 -3.36 13.67 9.38
N ILE A 30 -2.71 12.78 10.15
CA ILE A 30 -1.94 11.66 9.60
C ILE A 30 -2.84 10.73 8.76
N GLY A 31 -4.09 10.55 9.18
CA GLY A 31 -5.11 9.80 8.42
C GLY A 31 -5.43 10.45 7.07
N CYS A 32 -5.64 11.77 7.04
CA CYS A 32 -5.90 12.52 5.80
C CYS A 32 -4.70 12.46 4.84
N GLU A 33 -3.49 12.69 5.33
CA GLU A 33 -2.27 12.65 4.50
C GLU A 33 -2.04 11.27 3.90
N ARG A 34 -2.28 10.21 4.68
CA ARG A 34 -2.22 8.83 4.21
C ARG A 34 -3.26 8.54 3.12
N VAL A 35 -4.50 8.98 3.28
CA VAL A 35 -5.57 8.81 2.27
C VAL A 35 -5.21 9.57 0.98
N ASP A 36 -4.61 10.74 1.09
CA ASP A 36 -4.19 11.55 -0.07
C ASP A 36 -3.04 10.90 -0.85
N LEU A 37 -2.07 10.30 -0.16
CA LEU A 37 -1.00 9.52 -0.80
C LEU A 37 -1.55 8.27 -1.50
N ILE A 38 -2.45 7.52 -0.85
CA ILE A 38 -3.13 6.36 -1.47
C ILE A 38 -3.82 6.78 -2.77
N ARG A 39 -4.60 7.87 -2.73
CA ARG A 39 -5.31 8.41 -3.91
C ARG A 39 -4.35 8.87 -5.00
N THR A 40 -3.20 9.43 -4.63
CA THR A 40 -2.15 9.85 -5.57
C THR A 40 -1.56 8.66 -6.32
N ILE A 41 -1.24 7.57 -5.60
CA ILE A 41 -0.77 6.31 -6.17
C ILE A 41 -1.82 5.73 -7.13
N ASP A 42 -3.07 5.68 -6.72
CA ASP A 42 -4.16 5.14 -7.55
C ASP A 42 -4.35 5.94 -8.84
N THR A 43 -4.32 7.27 -8.74
CA THR A 43 -4.45 8.16 -9.89
C THR A 43 -3.27 8.03 -10.84
N TRP A 44 -2.05 7.92 -10.31
CA TRP A 44 -0.86 7.65 -11.13
C TRP A 44 -0.96 6.30 -11.84
N THR A 45 -1.38 5.25 -11.13
CA THR A 45 -1.50 3.90 -11.69
C THR A 45 -2.51 3.85 -12.83
N LYS A 46 -3.66 4.53 -12.69
CA LYS A 46 -4.66 4.66 -13.77
C LYS A 46 -4.11 5.31 -15.04
N ARG A 47 -3.15 6.24 -14.92
CA ARG A 47 -2.52 6.89 -16.08
C ARG A 47 -1.50 5.99 -16.78
N GLN A 48 -0.86 5.09 -16.04
CA GLN A 48 0.19 4.22 -16.56
C GLN A 48 -0.33 2.90 -17.13
N ALA A 49 -1.42 2.36 -16.58
CA ALA A 49 -2.06 1.15 -17.09
C ALA A 49 -3.12 1.53 -18.13
N PRO A 50 -3.00 1.14 -19.42
CA PRO A 50 -4.09 1.25 -20.38
C PRO A 50 -5.27 0.46 -19.80
N GLN A 51 -6.34 1.15 -19.41
CA GLN A 51 -7.53 0.46 -18.90
C GLN A 51 -8.14 -0.32 -20.06
N HIS A 52 -7.77 -1.61 -20.18
CA HIS A 52 -8.38 -2.50 -21.13
C HIS A 52 -9.87 -2.56 -20.80
N ARG A 53 -10.68 -2.08 -21.74
CA ARG A 53 -12.13 -1.86 -21.67
C ARG A 53 -12.95 -3.13 -21.35
N ASN A 54 -12.28 -4.27 -21.14
CA ASN A 54 -12.82 -5.62 -21.03
C ASN A 54 -12.52 -6.30 -19.68
N GLY A 55 -11.88 -5.62 -18.71
CA GLY A 55 -11.60 -6.19 -17.38
C GLY A 55 -12.87 -6.42 -16.57
N SER A 56 -13.23 -7.69 -16.35
CA SER A 56 -14.51 -8.15 -15.78
C SER A 56 -14.59 -8.11 -14.24
N ALA A 57 -13.45 -8.04 -13.53
CA ALA A 57 -13.43 -8.05 -12.07
C ALA A 57 -13.10 -6.65 -11.50
N LEU A 58 -14.09 -6.01 -10.86
CA LEU A 58 -13.84 -4.93 -9.91
C LEU A 58 -13.10 -5.54 -8.73
N HIS A 59 -11.82 -5.25 -8.56
CA HIS A 59 -11.16 -5.50 -7.27
C HIS A 59 -11.71 -4.51 -6.25
N THR A 60 -12.09 -5.02 -5.08
CA THR A 60 -12.54 -4.20 -3.94
C THR A 60 -11.41 -3.38 -3.32
N GLU A 61 -10.16 -3.61 -3.73
CA GLU A 61 -8.98 -2.97 -3.18
C GLU A 61 -8.14 -2.29 -4.28
N SER A 62 -7.63 -1.10 -3.98
CA SER A 62 -6.81 -0.29 -4.90
C SER A 62 -5.31 -0.56 -4.72
N LEU A 63 -4.49 -0.24 -5.73
CA LEU A 63 -3.04 -0.44 -5.64
C LEU A 63 -2.43 0.39 -4.52
N GLY A 64 -2.92 1.63 -4.33
CA GLY A 64 -2.54 2.50 -3.24
C GLY A 64 -2.81 1.88 -1.87
N SER A 65 -3.96 1.23 -1.68
CA SER A 65 -4.29 0.53 -0.43
C SER A 65 -3.37 -0.68 -0.17
N VAL A 66 -2.99 -1.42 -1.21
CA VAL A 66 -2.01 -2.51 -1.07
C VAL A 66 -0.64 -1.97 -0.64
N VAL A 67 -0.17 -0.89 -1.29
CA VAL A 67 1.11 -0.24 -0.94
C VAL A 67 1.09 0.31 0.48
N ASP A 68 -0.02 0.90 0.94
CA ASP A 68 -0.18 1.37 2.32
C ASP A 68 -0.08 0.23 3.34
N ARG A 69 -0.70 -0.93 3.07
CA ARG A 69 -0.56 -2.09 3.96
C ARG A 69 0.86 -2.65 3.99
N ILE A 70 1.56 -2.66 2.85
CA ILE A 70 2.98 -3.04 2.80
C ILE A 70 3.80 -2.09 3.69
N ALA A 71 3.57 -0.78 3.59
CA ALA A 71 4.26 0.21 4.41
C ALA A 71 4.00 -0.02 5.92
N ALA A 72 2.73 -0.26 6.30
CA ALA A 72 2.36 -0.57 7.68
C ALA A 72 3.02 -1.86 8.19
N ALA A 73 2.98 -2.92 7.40
CA ALA A 73 3.58 -4.21 7.74
C ALA A 73 5.10 -4.13 7.87
N HIS A 74 5.75 -3.32 7.02
CA HIS A 74 7.19 -3.06 7.11
C HIS A 74 7.56 -2.39 8.44
N VAL A 75 6.88 -1.30 8.80
CA VAL A 75 7.09 -0.62 10.09
C VAL A 75 6.87 -1.57 11.26
N HIS A 76 5.82 -2.39 11.20
CA HIS A 76 5.54 -3.38 12.24
C HIS A 76 6.64 -4.46 12.36
N ALA A 77 7.11 -5.01 11.25
CA ALA A 77 8.15 -6.03 11.23
C ALA A 77 9.49 -5.50 11.76
N VAL A 78 9.87 -4.28 11.36
CA VAL A 78 11.06 -3.60 11.89
C VAL A 78 10.90 -3.34 13.40
N HIS A 79 9.75 -2.83 13.84
CA HIS A 79 9.48 -2.61 15.26
C HIS A 79 9.58 -3.90 16.08
N MET A 80 9.04 -5.03 15.58
CA MET A 80 9.17 -6.32 16.24
C MET A 80 10.62 -6.78 16.32
N LEU A 81 11.41 -6.62 15.26
CA LEU A 81 12.83 -6.97 15.25
C LEU A 81 13.64 -6.15 16.27
N MET A 82 13.29 -4.88 16.47
CA MET A 82 13.99 -3.98 17.39
C MET A 82 13.57 -4.16 18.85
N THR A 83 12.36 -4.68 19.11
CA THR A 83 11.80 -4.80 20.47
C THR A 83 11.78 -6.22 21.02
N ARG A 84 11.99 -7.24 20.18
CA ARG A 84 11.91 -8.66 20.55
C ARG A 84 13.15 -9.42 20.09
N PRO A 85 13.49 -10.55 20.76
CA PRO A 85 14.52 -11.45 20.26
C PRO A 85 14.17 -11.94 18.85
N VAL A 86 15.18 -12.01 17.98
CA VAL A 86 15.02 -12.41 16.56
C VAL A 86 14.32 -13.78 16.42
N ALA A 87 14.59 -14.71 17.33
CA ALA A 87 13.99 -16.05 17.32
C ALA A 87 12.53 -16.10 17.81
N HIS A 88 11.95 -14.97 18.21
CA HIS A 88 10.60 -14.92 18.74
C HIS A 88 9.57 -15.09 17.61
N ALA A 89 8.55 -15.92 17.83
CA ALA A 89 7.54 -16.25 16.81
C ALA A 89 6.82 -15.02 16.23
N CYS A 90 6.63 -13.96 17.02
CA CYS A 90 6.02 -12.71 16.54
C CYS A 90 6.87 -11.95 15.51
N VAL A 91 8.21 -12.04 15.60
CA VAL A 91 9.11 -11.47 14.58
C VAL A 91 8.91 -12.22 13.27
N HIS A 92 8.97 -13.56 13.32
CA HIS A 92 8.72 -14.38 12.14
C HIS A 92 7.33 -14.15 11.52
N ALA A 93 6.28 -14.05 12.34
CA ALA A 93 4.94 -13.77 11.85
C ALA A 93 4.85 -12.40 11.15
N ALA A 94 5.47 -11.36 11.70
CA ALA A 94 5.46 -10.02 11.09
C ALA A 94 6.19 -9.98 9.74
N TRP A 95 7.35 -10.63 9.64
CA TRP A 95 8.10 -10.74 8.38
C TRP A 95 7.38 -11.63 7.35
N HIS A 96 6.74 -12.71 7.78
CA HIS A 96 5.91 -13.55 6.91
C HIS A 96 4.75 -12.75 6.32
N HIS A 97 4.05 -11.98 7.15
CA HIS A 97 2.94 -11.14 6.69
C HIS A 97 3.38 -10.08 5.67
N LEU A 98 4.55 -9.47 5.87
CA LEU A 98 5.14 -8.54 4.90
C LEU A 98 5.44 -9.22 3.56
N ALA A 99 5.94 -10.46 3.58
CA ALA A 99 6.19 -11.24 2.37
C ALA A 99 4.88 -11.52 1.61
N GLU A 100 3.83 -11.97 2.31
CA GLU A 100 2.51 -12.22 1.70
C GLU A 100 1.93 -10.99 1.01
N LEU A 101 2.06 -9.81 1.62
CA LEU A 101 1.58 -8.56 1.02
C LEU A 101 2.41 -8.16 -0.21
N THR A 102 3.72 -8.43 -0.20
CA THR A 102 4.61 -8.14 -1.32
C THR A 102 4.35 -9.08 -2.50
N ASP A 103 4.06 -10.35 -2.23
CA ASP A 103 3.66 -11.34 -3.23
C ASP A 103 2.30 -10.95 -3.84
N ALA A 104 1.31 -10.59 -3.00
CA ALA A 104 0.01 -10.12 -3.47
C ALA A 104 0.10 -8.85 -4.34
N TYR A 105 1.03 -7.93 -4.02
CA TYR A 105 1.32 -6.77 -4.85
C TYR A 105 1.90 -7.16 -6.21
N THR A 106 2.84 -8.10 -6.23
CA THR A 106 3.47 -8.58 -7.47
C THR A 106 2.45 -9.25 -8.38
N ASP A 107 1.57 -10.07 -7.82
CA ASP A 107 0.46 -10.69 -8.53
C ASP A 107 -0.50 -9.63 -9.10
N LEU A 108 -0.86 -8.62 -8.30
CA LEU A 108 -1.74 -7.54 -8.74
C LEU A 108 -1.14 -6.74 -9.89
N VAL A 109 0.14 -6.34 -9.80
CA VAL A 109 0.84 -5.60 -10.86
C VAL A 109 0.90 -6.43 -12.13
N THR A 110 1.28 -7.71 -12.03
CA THR A 110 1.36 -8.63 -13.18
C THR A 110 0.01 -8.70 -13.90
N GLU A 111 -1.07 -8.78 -13.15
CA GLU A 111 -2.41 -8.93 -13.69
C GLU A 111 -2.97 -7.63 -14.29
N VAL A 112 -2.61 -6.47 -13.73
CA VAL A 112 -2.91 -5.16 -14.32
C VAL A 112 -2.12 -4.96 -15.62
N CYS A 113 -0.83 -5.30 -15.64
CA CYS A 113 0.02 -5.21 -16.83
C CYS A 113 -0.43 -6.15 -17.95
N ASN A 114 -0.93 -7.34 -17.61
CA ASN A 114 -1.48 -8.30 -18.58
C ASN A 114 -2.91 -7.94 -19.04
N GLY A 115 -3.51 -6.87 -18.51
CA GLY A 115 -4.87 -6.45 -18.85
C GLY A 115 -5.98 -7.33 -18.28
N HIS A 116 -5.66 -8.22 -17.34
CA HIS A 116 -6.61 -9.13 -16.70
C HIS A 116 -7.40 -8.47 -15.56
N ARG A 117 -6.96 -7.32 -15.03
CA ARG A 117 -7.62 -6.61 -13.91
C ARG A 117 -7.87 -5.13 -14.17
N ARG A 118 -8.99 -4.63 -13.62
CA ARG A 118 -9.33 -3.20 -13.60
C ARG A 118 -9.30 -2.70 -12.14
N LEU A 119 -8.62 -1.58 -11.91
CA LEU A 119 -8.60 -0.90 -10.63
C LEU A 119 -9.92 -0.12 -10.42
N PRO A 120 -10.43 -0.02 -9.18
CA PRO A 120 -11.71 0.62 -8.91
C PRO A 120 -11.74 2.09 -9.36
N ASP A 121 -12.88 2.50 -9.92
CA ASP A 121 -13.10 3.89 -10.28
C ASP A 121 -13.62 4.66 -9.05
N LEU A 122 -12.72 5.40 -8.39
CA LEU A 122 -13.01 6.25 -7.24
C LEU A 122 -14.14 7.28 -7.46
N ASP A 123 -14.63 7.46 -8.68
CA ASP A 123 -15.82 8.29 -8.97
C ASP A 123 -17.11 7.75 -8.33
N HIS A 124 -17.20 6.47 -7.99
CA HIS A 124 -18.43 5.90 -7.41
C HIS A 124 -18.50 5.94 -5.88
N LEU A 125 -17.43 6.33 -5.18
CA LEU A 125 -17.42 6.46 -3.71
C LEU A 125 -17.80 7.87 -3.23
N LEU A 126 -18.26 8.73 -4.15
CA LEU A 126 -18.73 10.10 -3.88
C LEU A 126 -20.25 10.28 -4.13
N ARG A 127 -21.04 9.20 -4.12
CA ARG A 127 -22.51 9.27 -4.13
C ARG A 127 -23.12 8.72 -2.86
#